data_AF-A0A845WJN4-F1
#
_entry.id   AF-A0A845WJN4-F1
#
_cell.length_a   1.000
_cell.length_b   1.000
_cell.length_c   1.000
_cell.angle_alpha   90.00
_cell.angle_beta   90.00
_cell.angle_gamma   90.00
#
_symmetry.space_group_name_H-M   'P 1'
#
loop_
_entity.id
_entity.type
_entity.pdbx_description
1 polymer ?
#
loop_
_entity_poly.entity_id
_entity_poly.type
_entity_poly.pdbx_seq_one_letter_code
_entity_poly.pdbx_strand_id
1 'polypeptide(L)' 'MSMNMGKRTGRPPIHGEAKKAHTVRTTDAAWEGLKEMANKAGLNLSEYLESLGKTGRLP' A
#
# COMPACT_ATOMS: atom_id res chain seq x y z
N MET A 1 -20.07 -36.42 5.58
CA MET A 1 -19.47 -35.49 4.59
C MET A 1 -19.26 -34.15 5.27
N SER A 2 -18.03 -33.81 5.66
CA SER A 2 -17.73 -32.50 6.27
C SER A 2 -17.11 -31.58 5.22
N MET A 3 -17.80 -30.51 4.86
CA MET A 3 -17.26 -29.42 4.04
C MET A 3 -16.39 -28.52 4.93
N ASN A 4 -15.07 -28.64 4.83
CA ASN A 4 -14.14 -27.64 5.36
C ASN A 4 -14.26 -26.37 4.51
N MET A 5 -14.85 -25.32 5.07
CA MET A 5 -14.72 -23.96 4.54
C MET A 5 -13.24 -23.56 4.59
N GLY A 6 -12.54 -23.73 3.48
CA GLY A 6 -11.16 -23.27 3.33
C GLY A 6 -11.10 -21.76 3.54
N LYS A 7 -10.57 -21.32 4.68
CA LYS A 7 -10.12 -19.94 4.86
C LYS A 7 -9.20 -19.62 3.69
N ARG A 8 -9.53 -18.60 2.89
CA ARG A 8 -8.59 -18.02 1.92
C ARG A 8 -7.46 -17.39 2.73
N THR A 9 -6.46 -18.18 3.08
CA THR A 9 -5.22 -17.67 3.66
C THR A 9 -4.58 -16.84 2.57
N GLY A 10 -4.75 -15.51 2.66
CA GLY A 10 -4.07 -14.58 1.76
C GLY A 10 -2.56 -14.83 1.76
N ARG A 11 -1.85 -14.32 0.75
CA ARG A 11 -0.38 -14.45 0.68
C ARG A 11 0.23 -13.98 2.00
N PRO A 12 1.18 -14.74 2.57
CA PRO A 12 1.85 -14.33 3.79
C PRO A 12 2.50 -12.95 3.58
N PRO A 13 2.43 -12.06 4.59
CA PRO A 13 2.97 -10.71 4.47
C PRO A 13 4.47 -10.74 4.23
N ILE A 14 4.91 -10.00 3.21
CA ILE A 14 6.31 -9.90 2.82
C ILE A 14 7.14 -9.14 3.89
N HIS A 15 6.51 -8.31 4.72
CA HIS A 15 7.18 -7.39 5.66
C HIS A 15 6.72 -7.49 7.12
N GLY A 16 6.41 -8.69 7.60
CA GLY A 16 6.13 -8.95 9.03
C GLY A 16 4.75 -8.49 9.52
N GLU A 17 4.07 -7.56 8.84
CA GLU A 17 2.66 -7.23 9.07
C GLU A 17 1.84 -7.37 7.78
N ALA A 18 0.62 -7.91 7.91
CA ALA A 18 -0.36 -7.92 6.83
C ALA A 18 -0.78 -6.49 6.47
N LYS A 19 -0.56 -6.09 5.22
CA LYS A 19 -1.07 -4.81 4.71
C LYS A 19 -2.58 -4.77 4.88
N LYS A 20 -3.08 -3.70 5.50
CA LYS A 20 -4.50 -3.39 5.61
C LYS A 20 -4.87 -2.35 4.55
N ALA A 21 -6.07 -2.46 4.00
CA ALA A 21 -6.57 -1.47 3.06
C ALA A 21 -7.00 -0.21 3.83
N HIS A 22 -6.53 0.95 3.36
CA HIS A 22 -6.91 2.26 3.85
C HIS A 22 -7.34 3.13 2.67
N THR A 23 -8.37 3.94 2.88
CA THR A 23 -8.89 4.85 1.85
C THR A 23 -8.59 6.29 2.24
N VAL A 24 -8.01 7.07 1.32
CA VAL A 24 -7.74 8.50 1.48
C VAL A 24 -8.51 9.26 0.41
N ARG A 25 -9.08 10.41 0.77
CA ARG A 25 -9.70 11.34 -0.17
C ARG A 25 -8.78 12.53 -0.39
N THR A 26 -8.55 12.87 -1.64
CA THR A 26 -7.60 13.90 -2.08
C THR A 26 -8.16 14.50 -3.38
N THR A 27 -7.72 15.70 -3.74
CA THR A 27 -8.03 16.27 -5.06
C THR A 27 -7.33 15.48 -6.16
N ASP A 28 -7.83 15.58 -7.40
CA ASP A 28 -7.21 14.92 -8.55
C ASP A 28 -5.76 15.40 -8.75
N ALA A 29 -5.52 16.71 -8.60
CA ALA A 29 -4.18 17.29 -8.71
C ALA A 29 -3.19 16.69 -7.70
N ALA A 30 -3.61 16.51 -6.45
CA ALA A 30 -2.76 15.89 -5.44
C ALA A 30 -2.57 14.39 -5.70
N TRP A 31 -3.58 13.69 -6.22
CA TRP A 31 -3.46 12.28 -6.59
C TRP A 31 -2.46 12.05 -7.75
N GLU A 32 -2.52 12.87 -8.79
CA GLU A 32 -1.54 12.84 -9.89
C GLU A 32 -0.14 13.19 -9.40
N GLY A 33 0.00 14.23 -8.57
CA GLY A 33 1.28 14.61 -7.98
C GLY A 33 1.90 13.50 -7.13
N LEU A 34 1.10 12.77 -6.35
CA LEU A 34 1.56 11.61 -5.58
C LEU A 34 2.11 10.50 -6.48
N LYS A 35 1.44 10.21 -7.60
CA LYS A 35 1.91 9.22 -8.58
C LYS A 35 3.22 9.64 -9.23
N GLU A 36 3.35 10.92 -9.60
CA GLU A 36 4.59 11.44 -10.17
C GLU A 36 5.77 11.34 -9.18
N MET A 37 5.55 11.68 -7.91
CA MET A 37 6.59 11.56 -6.89
C MET A 37 7.00 10.11 -6.65
N ALA A 38 6.03 9.18 -6.60
CA ALA A 38 6.33 7.75 -6.50
C ALA A 38 7.20 7.27 -7.68
N ASN A 39 6.81 7.64 -8.91
CA ASN A 39 7.58 7.31 -10.11
C ASN A 39 8.99 7.89 -10.09
N LYS A 40 9.17 9.14 -9.64
CA LYS A 40 10.48 9.79 -9.50
C LYS A 40 11.38 9.08 -8.48
N ALA A 41 10.78 8.54 -7.41
CA ALA A 41 11.48 7.74 -6.40
C ALA A 41 11.74 6.28 -6.85
N GLY A 42 11.29 5.88 -8.05
CA GLY A 42 11.39 4.50 -8.52
C GLY A 42 10.51 3.51 -7.75
N LEU A 43 9.45 4.01 -7.11
CA LEU A 43 8.53 3.24 -6.27
C LEU A 43 7.12 3.22 -6.88
N ASN A 44 6.33 2.21 -6.54
CA ASN A 44 4.89 2.32 -6.75
C ASN A 44 4.24 3.21 -5.67
N LEU A 45 3.02 3.68 -5.93
CA LEU A 45 2.33 4.60 -5.02
C LEU A 45 2.15 4.04 -3.60
N SER A 46 1.90 2.73 -3.46
CA SER A 46 1.73 2.11 -2.14
C SER A 46 3.03 2.07 -1.35
N GLU A 47 4.15 1.75 -2.02
CA GLU A 47 5.49 1.76 -1.42
C GLU A 47 5.91 3.17 -1.02
N TYR A 48 5.63 4.14 -1.89
CA TYR A 48 5.90 5.55 -1.63
C TYR A 48 5.15 6.06 -0.39
N LEU A 49 3.84 5.80 -0.29
CA LEU A 49 3.05 6.18 0.88
C LEU A 49 3.48 5.46 2.16
N GLU A 50 3.87 4.19 2.06
CA GLU A 50 4.37 3.42 3.21
C GLU A 50 5.71 3.95 3.70
N SER A 51 6.63 4.30 2.79
CA SER A 51 7.92 4.92 3.11
C SER A 51 7.74 6.30 3.75
N LEU A 52 6.87 7.12 3.16
CA LEU A 52 6.52 8.44 3.70
C LEU A 52 5.91 8.34 5.10
N GLY A 53 4.98 7.42 5.32
CA GLY A 53 4.34 7.21 6.62
C GLY A 53 5.27 6.67 7.70
N LYS A 54 6.29 5.87 7.32
CA LYS A 54 7.28 5.32 8.26
C LYS A 54 8.37 6.32 8.63
N THR A 55 8.81 7.15 7.68
CA THR A 55 10.00 8.00 7.85
C THR A 55 9.68 9.48 8.06
N GLY A 56 8.46 9.91 7.70
CA GLY A 56 8.09 11.33 7.66
C GLY A 56 8.87 12.14 6.63
N ARG A 57 9.63 11.48 5.75
CA ARG A 57 10.46 12.09 4.71
C ARG A 57 10.06 11.52 3.36
N LEU A 58 10.23 12.32 2.32
CA LEU A 58 10.07 11.83 0.96
C LEU A 58 11.30 10.95 0.64
N PRO A 59 11.08 9.70 0.18
CA PRO A 59 12.16 8.81 -0.24
C PRO A 59 12.90 9.30 -1.49
#